data_AF-A0A524NAF3-F1
#
_entry.id   AF-A0A524NAF3-F1
#
_cell.length_a   1.000
_cell.length_b   1.000
_cell.length_c   1.000
_cell.angle_alpha   90.00
_cell.angle_beta   90.00
_cell.angle_gamma   90.00
#
_symmetry.space_group_name_H-M   'P 1'
#
loop_
_entity.id
_entity.type
_entity.pdbx_description
1 polymer ?
#
loop_
_entity_poly.entity_id
_entity_poly.type
_entity_poly.pdbx_seq_one_letter_code
_entity_poly.pdbx_strand_id
1 'polypeptide(L)'
;EIPGVARNPKFEGQTCYGADLRDQVPEEGWVQIQLQWLLEAYRAFPRKEEFFTPYFDKLAGTDSLRIQVEAGWDEEQIRASWQDELENYLILRKKYLIYHENK
;
A
#
# COMPACT_ATOMS: atom_id res chain seq x y z
N GLU A 1 27.86 6.14 -10.31
CA GLU A 1 26.82 5.08 -10.26
C GLU A 1 26.81 4.45 -8.88
N ILE A 2 25.63 4.11 -8.35
CA ILE A 2 25.49 3.37 -7.10
C ILE A 2 25.12 1.92 -7.49
N PRO A 3 25.93 0.90 -7.14
CA PRO A 3 25.61 -0.49 -7.47
C PRO A 3 24.32 -0.97 -6.79
N GLY A 4 23.46 -1.69 -7.52
CA GLY A 4 22.25 -2.30 -6.98
C GLY A 4 21.00 -1.41 -6.93
N VAL A 5 21.08 -0.15 -7.39
CA VAL A 5 19.93 0.75 -7.52
C VAL A 5 19.63 1.08 -8.99
N ALA A 6 18.47 1.67 -9.26
CA ALA A 6 18.08 2.08 -10.61
C ALA A 6 19.12 3.01 -11.24
N ARG A 7 19.49 2.74 -12.50
CA ARG A 7 20.48 3.56 -13.25
C ARG A 7 20.00 4.98 -13.52
N ASN A 8 18.69 5.16 -13.72
CA ASN A 8 18.03 6.45 -13.93
C ASN A 8 16.80 6.52 -13.00
N PRO A 9 16.95 6.89 -11.72
CA PRO A 9 15.83 6.98 -10.78
C PRO A 9 14.87 8.12 -11.18
N LYS A 10 13.57 7.97 -10.85
CA LYS A 10 12.48 8.85 -11.31
C LYS A 10 12.72 10.35 -11.10
N PHE A 11 13.40 10.71 -10.00
CA PHE A 11 13.65 12.10 -9.61
C PHE A 11 15.16 12.39 -9.49
N GLU A 12 15.97 11.79 -10.37
CA GLU A 12 17.41 12.03 -10.38
C GLU A 12 17.76 13.52 -10.43
N GLY A 13 18.69 13.96 -9.57
CA GLY A 13 19.13 15.36 -9.48
C GLY A 13 18.12 16.34 -8.88
N GLN A 14 16.94 15.87 -8.44
CA GLN A 14 15.88 16.71 -7.89
C GLN A 14 15.77 16.54 -6.37
N THR A 15 15.58 17.65 -5.65
CA THR A 15 15.26 17.60 -4.22
C THR A 15 13.84 17.10 -4.02
N CYS A 16 13.70 15.97 -3.32
CA CYS A 16 12.40 15.41 -2.94
C CYS A 16 12.09 15.72 -1.47
N TYR A 17 10.82 15.94 -1.18
CA TYR A 17 10.30 16.13 0.18
C TYR A 17 9.33 14.99 0.51
N GLY A 18 9.31 14.57 1.78
CA GLY A 18 8.45 13.48 2.23
C GLY A 18 8.64 13.18 3.70
N ALA A 19 8.04 12.06 4.14
CA ALA A 19 8.21 11.55 5.49
C ALA A 19 9.42 10.61 5.58
N ASP A 20 10.13 10.66 6.70
CA ASP A 20 11.16 9.68 7.04
C ASP A 20 10.52 8.56 7.89
N LEU A 21 10.49 7.35 7.34
CA LEU A 21 9.81 6.20 7.95
C LEU A 21 10.79 5.23 8.65
N ARG A 22 12.08 5.56 8.72
CA ARG A 22 13.12 4.65 9.25
C ARG A 22 12.86 4.22 10.70
N ASP A 23 12.30 5.13 11.49
CA ASP A 23 12.00 4.89 12.92
C ASP A 23 10.54 4.43 13.16
N GLN A 24 9.78 4.16 12.09
CA GLN A 24 8.36 3.78 12.19
C GLN A 24 8.15 2.27 12.12
N VAL A 25 9.21 1.46 12.06
CA VAL A 25 9.11 0.00 11.92
C VAL A 25 8.77 -0.63 13.29
N PRO A 26 7.62 -1.31 13.43
CA PRO A 26 7.25 -1.98 14.67
C PRO A 26 8.23 -3.11 15.02
N GLU A 27 8.54 -3.32 16.30
CA GLU A 27 9.41 -4.41 16.76
C GLU A 27 8.89 -5.79 16.33
N GLU A 28 7.56 -5.97 16.36
CA GLU A 28 6.89 -7.21 15.96
C GLU A 28 6.74 -7.37 14.43
N GLY A 29 7.17 -6.35 13.67
CA GLY A 29 6.98 -6.27 12.23
C GLY A 29 5.59 -5.78 11.81
N TRP A 30 5.41 -5.64 10.50
CA TRP A 30 4.15 -5.15 9.93
C TRP A 30 3.12 -6.27 9.84
N VAL A 31 2.01 -6.13 10.56
CA VAL A 31 0.89 -7.08 10.52
C VAL A 31 -0.18 -6.72 9.48
N GLN A 32 -0.10 -5.51 8.91
CA GLN A 32 -1.03 -5.01 7.91
C GLN A 32 -0.36 -3.98 7.00
N ILE A 33 -0.95 -3.79 5.81
CA ILE A 33 -0.57 -2.72 4.88
C ILE A 33 -0.83 -1.36 5.55
N GLN A 34 0.16 -0.46 5.54
CA GLN A 34 0.06 0.88 6.11
C GLN A 34 -0.56 1.85 5.11
N LEU A 35 -1.88 2.03 5.18
CA LEU A 35 -2.62 2.85 4.23
C LEU A 35 -2.43 4.35 4.52
N GLN A 36 -2.18 4.74 5.77
CA GLN A 36 -1.89 6.14 6.14
C GLN A 36 -0.93 6.83 5.18
N TRP A 37 0.20 6.21 4.86
CA TRP A 37 1.21 6.85 4.01
C TRP A 37 0.73 7.06 2.57
N LEU A 38 -0.08 6.15 2.04
CA LEU A 38 -0.71 6.31 0.74
C LEU A 38 -1.71 7.47 0.77
N LEU A 39 -2.56 7.53 1.80
CA LEU A 39 -3.58 8.56 1.97
C LEU A 39 -2.93 9.94 2.18
N GLU A 40 -1.91 10.04 3.02
CA GLU A 40 -1.15 11.27 3.29
C GLU A 40 -0.41 11.76 2.04
N ALA A 41 0.28 10.85 1.33
CA ALA A 41 0.94 11.19 0.08
C ALA A 41 -0.08 11.67 -0.97
N TYR A 42 -1.22 10.97 -1.11
CA TYR A 42 -2.29 11.40 -2.01
C TYR A 42 -2.81 12.78 -1.61
N ARG A 43 -3.10 13.02 -0.33
CA ARG A 43 -3.58 14.32 0.19
C ARG A 43 -2.59 15.45 -0.02
N ALA A 44 -1.29 15.21 0.16
CA ALA A 44 -0.24 16.22 -0.02
C ALA A 44 0.10 16.49 -1.50
N PHE A 45 -0.15 15.53 -2.40
CA PHE A 45 0.21 15.68 -3.81
C PHE A 45 -0.68 16.71 -4.53
N PRO A 46 -0.12 17.72 -5.23
CA PRO A 46 -0.90 18.83 -5.78
C PRO A 46 -1.75 18.46 -7.00
N ARG A 47 -1.34 17.46 -7.79
CA ARG A 47 -1.95 17.07 -9.07
C ARG A 47 -2.65 15.72 -8.94
N LYS A 48 -3.84 15.68 -8.34
CA LYS A 48 -4.51 14.42 -7.93
C LYS A 48 -4.64 13.42 -9.08
N GLU A 49 -4.97 13.92 -10.26
CA GLU A 49 -5.14 13.20 -11.51
C GLU A 49 -3.86 12.49 -12.01
N GLU A 50 -2.68 12.94 -11.56
CA GLU A 50 -1.38 12.32 -11.91
C GLU A 50 -0.86 11.38 -10.82
N PHE A 51 -1.50 11.31 -9.66
CA PHE A 51 -0.98 10.56 -8.51
C PHE A 51 -0.94 9.05 -8.80
N PHE A 52 -2.05 8.52 -9.34
CA PHE A 52 -2.16 7.12 -9.69
C PHE A 52 -1.82 6.89 -11.16
N THR A 53 -0.83 6.02 -11.40
CA THR A 53 -0.56 5.53 -12.76
C THR A 53 -1.45 4.32 -13.08
N PRO A 54 -1.71 3.99 -14.35
CA PRO A 54 -2.45 2.77 -14.71
C PRO A 54 -1.82 1.46 -14.20
N TYR A 55 -0.56 1.50 -13.76
CA TYR A 55 0.12 0.35 -13.17
C TYR A 55 -0.25 0.15 -11.69
N PHE A 56 -0.82 1.15 -11.01
CA PHE A 56 -1.25 1.05 -9.61
C PHE A 56 -2.30 -0.03 -9.43
N ASP A 57 -3.36 -0.04 -10.25
CA ASP A 57 -4.44 -1.02 -10.17
C ASP A 57 -3.92 -2.45 -10.41
N LYS A 58 -2.84 -2.62 -11.19
CA LYS A 58 -2.17 -3.91 -11.38
C LYS A 58 -1.42 -4.39 -10.14
N LEU A 59 -0.82 -3.47 -9.39
CA LEU A 59 -0.14 -3.79 -8.12
C LEU A 59 -1.16 -4.03 -6.99
N ALA A 60 -2.23 -3.24 -6.95
CA ALA A 60 -3.31 -3.38 -5.98
C ALA A 60 -4.21 -4.60 -6.27
N GLY A 61 -4.21 -5.11 -7.50
CA GLY A 61 -5.03 -6.25 -7.94
C GLY A 61 -6.46 -5.87 -8.33
N THR A 62 -6.85 -4.61 -8.17
CA THR A 62 -8.16 -4.05 -8.49
C THR A 62 -8.06 -2.52 -8.60
N ASP A 63 -9.06 -1.87 -9.20
CA ASP A 63 -9.21 -0.41 -9.20
C ASP A 63 -9.85 0.13 -7.92
N SER A 64 -10.41 -0.74 -7.08
CA SER A 64 -11.23 -0.36 -5.94
C SER A 64 -10.46 0.49 -4.93
N LEU A 65 -9.20 0.13 -4.60
CA LEU A 65 -8.38 0.91 -3.68
C LEU A 65 -8.15 2.34 -4.20
N ARG A 66 -7.82 2.49 -5.49
CA ARG A 66 -7.63 3.81 -6.11
C ARG A 66 -8.90 4.65 -6.00
N ILE A 67 -10.04 4.08 -6.38
CA ILE A 67 -11.35 4.75 -6.34
C ILE A 67 -11.70 5.17 -4.91
N GLN A 68 -11.44 4.33 -3.91
CA GLN A 68 -11.69 4.65 -2.50
C GLN A 68 -10.82 5.81 -2.01
N VAL A 69 -9.52 5.81 -2.35
CA VAL A 69 -8.61 6.90 -2.00
C VAL A 69 -9.04 8.21 -2.68
N GLU A 70 -9.39 8.16 -3.96
CA GLU A 70 -9.90 9.31 -4.71
C GLU A 70 -11.22 9.85 -4.13
N ALA A 71 -12.09 8.95 -3.65
CA ALA A 71 -13.35 9.30 -2.97
C ALA A 71 -13.16 9.79 -1.52
N GLY A 72 -11.92 9.82 -1.01
CA GLY A 72 -11.60 10.36 0.31
C GLY A 72 -11.90 9.42 1.47
N TRP A 73 -11.97 8.11 1.22
CA TRP A 73 -12.17 7.12 2.28
C TRP A 73 -11.00 7.14 3.28
N ASP A 74 -11.31 6.88 4.55
CA ASP A 74 -10.29 6.65 5.57
C ASP A 74 -9.82 5.18 5.61
N GLU A 75 -8.83 4.89 6.46
CA GLU A 75 -8.27 3.54 6.56
C GLU A 75 -9.27 2.51 7.06
N GLU A 76 -10.14 2.88 8.00
CA GLU A 76 -11.10 1.97 8.59
C GLU A 76 -12.12 1.55 7.54
N GLN A 77 -12.62 2.49 6.75
CA GLN A 77 -13.54 2.24 5.65
C GLN A 77 -12.91 1.34 4.58
N ILE A 78 -11.67 1.62 4.17
CA ILE A 78 -10.96 0.80 3.17
C ILE A 78 -10.76 -0.63 3.69
N ARG A 79 -10.28 -0.78 4.94
CA ARG A 79 -10.07 -2.12 5.54
C ARG A 79 -11.37 -2.88 5.75
N ALA A 80 -12.44 -2.19 6.12
CA ALA A 80 -13.77 -2.78 6.26
C ALA A 80 -14.23 -3.37 4.91
N SER A 81 -13.96 -2.70 3.80
CA SER A 81 -14.33 -3.18 2.46
C SER A 81 -13.61 -4.47 2.04
N TRP A 82 -12.50 -4.81 2.70
CA TRP A 82 -11.73 -6.03 2.40
C TRP A 82 -12.11 -7.22 3.28
N GLN A 83 -12.84 -7.01 4.37
CA GLN A 83 -13.05 -8.06 5.39
C GLN A 83 -13.73 -9.30 4.81
N ASP A 84 -14.79 -9.14 4.02
CA ASP A 84 -15.52 -10.26 3.45
C ASP A 84 -14.62 -11.16 2.57
N GLU A 85 -13.78 -10.56 1.71
CA GLU A 85 -12.84 -11.32 0.87
C GLU A 85 -11.71 -11.95 1.67
N LEU A 86 -11.20 -11.25 2.69
CA LEU A 86 -10.18 -11.76 3.59
C LEU A 86 -10.70 -12.96 4.38
N GLU A 87 -11.90 -12.89 4.96
CA GLU A 87 -12.54 -14.00 5.68
C GLU A 87 -12.71 -15.22 4.78
N ASN A 88 -13.20 -15.02 3.55
CA ASN A 88 -13.32 -16.08 2.56
C ASN A 88 -11.96 -16.72 2.21
N TYR A 89 -10.92 -15.90 2.05
CA TYR A 89 -9.56 -16.38 1.80
C TYR A 89 -8.97 -17.16 2.98
N LEU A 90 -9.19 -16.69 4.21
CA LEU A 90 -8.77 -17.38 5.44
C LEU A 90 -9.42 -18.76 5.56
N ILE A 91 -10.68 -18.91 5.14
CA ILE A 91 -11.35 -20.22 5.07
C ILE A 91 -10.74 -21.09 3.96
N LEU A 92 -10.53 -20.51 2.77
CA LEU A 92 -10.00 -21.23 1.61
C LEU A 92 -8.60 -21.80 1.87
N ARG A 93 -7.69 -20.98 2.44
CA ARG A 93 -6.28 -21.33 2.62
C ARG A 93 -6.07 -22.51 3.57
N LYS A 94 -6.99 -22.75 4.52
CA LYS A 94 -6.90 -23.84 5.51
C LYS A 94 -6.70 -25.22 4.89
N LYS A 95 -7.23 -25.44 3.69
CA LYS A 95 -7.07 -26.71 2.94
C LYS A 95 -5.63 -26.98 2.51
N TYR A 96 -4.79 -25.95 2.49
CA TYR A 96 -3.46 -25.98 1.90
C TYR A 96 -2.35 -25.62 2.90
N LEU A 97 -2.69 -25.43 4.18
CA LEU A 97 -1.70 -25.14 5.21
C LEU A 97 -0.85 -26.38 5.55
N ILE A 98 0.46 -26.21 5.51
CA ILE A 98 1.45 -27.24 5.90
C ILE A 98 1.94 -27.01 7.35
N TYR A 99 1.82 -25.77 7.83
CA TYR A 99 2.13 -25.37 9.21
C TYR A 99 0.85 -24.95 9.93
N HIS A 100 0.87 -25.02 11.26
CA HIS A 100 -0.26 -24.55 12.07
C HIS A 100 -0.59 -23.09 11.77
N GLU A 101 -1.87 -22.77 11.76
CA GLU A 101 -2.32 -21.40 11.61
C GLU A 101 -1.91 -20.62 12.87
N ASN A 102 -1.14 -19.55 12.66
CA ASN A 102 -0.87 -18.59 13.72
C ASN A 102 -2.20 -17.93 14.12
N LYS A 103 -2.46 -17.86 15.42
CA LYS A 103 -3.60 -17.11 15.98
C LYS A 103 -3.44 -15.62 15.75
#